data_AF-A0AAN8SWF3-F1
#
_entry.id   AF-A0AAN8SWF3-F1
#
_cell.length_a   1.000
_cell.length_b   1.000
_cell.length_c   1.000
_cell.angle_alpha   90.00
_cell.angle_beta   90.00
_cell.angle_gamma   90.00
#
_symmetry.space_group_name_H-M   'P 1'
#
loop_
_entity.id
_entity.type
_entity.pdbx_description
1 polymer ?
#
loop_
_entity_poly.entity_id
_entity_poly.type
_entity_poly.pdbx_seq_one_letter_code
_entity_poly.pdbx_strand_id
1 'polypeptide(L)' 'MDKSWINILNRLDPLYENGAKEFLHFASLDRPDASAILCPCRKCRNMKFV' A
#
# COMPACT_ATOMS: atom_id res chain seq x y z
N MET A 1 -1.24 -11.72 4.49
CA MET A 1 -0.57 -10.47 4.86
C MET A 1 -1.42 -9.76 5.89
N ASP A 2 -0.83 -9.33 6.99
CA ASP A 2 -1.51 -8.48 7.97
C ASP A 2 -1.88 -7.14 7.32
N LYS A 3 -3.09 -6.63 7.60
CA LYS A 3 -3.61 -5.36 7.08
C LYS A 3 -3.72 -4.29 8.17
N SER A 4 -3.32 -4.61 9.40
CA SER A 4 -3.36 -3.69 10.55
C SER A 4 -2.60 -2.38 10.27
N TRP A 5 -1.46 -2.48 9.57
CA TRP A 5 -0.60 -1.36 9.19
C TRP A 5 -1.33 -0.27 8.39
N ILE A 6 -2.40 -0.61 7.66
CA ILE A 6 -3.21 0.33 6.88
C ILE A 6 -3.90 1.38 7.77
N ASN A 7 -4.16 1.04 9.03
CA ASN A 7 -4.84 1.93 9.98
C ASN A 7 -3.87 2.89 10.68
N ILE A 8 -2.56 2.73 10.49
CA ILE A 8 -1.55 3.61 11.07
C ILE A 8 -1.57 4.95 10.33
N LEU A 9 -1.87 6.02 11.05
CA LEU A 9 -2.01 7.36 10.46
C LEU A 9 -0.67 8.00 10.10
N ASN A 10 0.37 7.66 10.85
CA ASN A 10 1.74 8.12 10.64
C ASN A 10 2.44 7.24 9.58
N ARG A 11 2.75 7.81 8.42
CA ARG A 11 3.44 7.08 7.34
C ARG A 11 4.92 6.85 7.59
N LEU A 12 5.50 7.53 8.58
CA LEU A 12 6.87 7.32 9.04
C LEU A 12 6.96 6.28 10.16
N ASP A 13 5.82 5.70 10.58
CA ASP A 13 5.82 4.60 11.53
C ASP A 13 6.46 3.36 10.88
N PRO A 14 7.43 2.70 11.54
CA PRO A 14 8.10 1.53 10.99
C PRO A 14 7.14 0.39 10.60
N LEU A 15 6.02 0.22 11.32
CA LEU A 15 5.02 -0.80 11.00
C LEU A 15 4.26 -0.45 9.72
N TYR A 16 3.98 0.85 9.49
CA TYR A 16 3.39 1.31 8.24
C TYR A 16 4.36 1.07 7.08
N GLU A 17 5.62 1.45 7.25
CA GLU A 17 6.64 1.30 6.22
C GLU A 17 6.86 -0.17 5.84
N ASN A 18 6.97 -1.06 6.83
CA ASN A 18 7.16 -2.48 6.57
C ASN A 18 5.94 -3.10 5.86
N GLY A 19 4.73 -2.83 6.35
CA GLY A 19 3.50 -3.32 5.71
C GLY A 19 3.32 -2.78 4.29
N ALA A 20 3.69 -1.53 4.04
CA ALA A 20 3.67 -0.95 2.70
C ALA A 20 4.67 -1.63 1.75
N LYS A 21 5.89 -1.95 2.21
CA LYS A 21 6.89 -2.68 1.42
C LYS A 21 6.42 -4.09 1.04
N GLU A 22 5.88 -4.83 2.01
CA GLU A 22 5.31 -6.16 1.77
C GLU A 22 4.17 -6.10 0.75
N PHE A 23 3.27 -5.11 0.89
CA PHE A 23 2.19 -4.89 -0.06
C PHE A 23 2.68 -4.59 -1.47
N LEU A 24 3.67 -3.70 -1.63
CA LEU A 24 4.22 -3.36 -2.93
C LEU A 24 4.87 -4.57 -3.60
N HIS A 25 5.62 -5.38 -2.84
CA HIS A 25 6.21 -6.61 -3.35
C HIS A 25 5.13 -7.58 -3.83
N PHE A 26 4.12 -7.85 -3.02
CA PHE A 26 2.99 -8.70 -3.40
C PHE A 26 2.26 -8.20 -4.66
N ALA A 27 1.94 -6.90 -4.71
CA ALA A 27 1.21 -6.30 -5.83
C ALA A 27 2.02 -6.31 -7.13
N SER A 28 3.35 -6.14 -7.06
CA SER A 28 4.23 -6.22 -8.23
C SER A 28 4.32 -7.62 -8.84
N LEU A 29 4.17 -8.67 -8.03
CA LEU A 29 4.19 -10.06 -8.51
C LEU A 29 2.87 -10.44 -9.20
N ASP A 30 1.74 -9.93 -8.72
CA ASP A 30 0.41 -10.18 -9.32
C ASP A 30 0.23 -9.44 -10.65
N ARG A 31 0.84 -8.26 -10.79
CA ARG A 31 0.70 -7.41 -11.98
C ARG A 31 2.03 -6.78 -12.40
N PRO A 32 2.93 -7.54 -13.04
CA PRO A 32 4.23 -7.04 -13.47
C PRO A 32 4.12 -5.87 -14.47
N ASP A 33 3.06 -5.82 -15.27
CA ASP A 33 2.84 -4.78 -16.29
C ASP A 33 2.00 -3.59 -15.79
N ALA A 34 1.69 -3.52 -14.49
CA ALA A 34 0.91 -2.42 -13.96
C ALA A 34 1.72 -1.11 -14.00
N SER A 35 1.19 -0.09 -14.70
CA SER A 35 1.79 1.25 -14.74
C SER A 35 1.74 1.99 -13.40
N ALA A 36 0.89 1.55 -12.47
CA ALA A 36 0.81 2.08 -11.11
C ALA A 36 0.14 1.10 -10.16
N ILE A 37 0.56 1.15 -8.89
CA ILE A 37 -0.12 0.49 -7.77
C ILE A 37 -0.92 1.55 -7.00
N LEU A 38 -2.21 1.29 -6.80
CA LEU A 38 -3.09 2.18 -6.04
C LEU A 38 -2.79 2.08 -4.55
N CYS A 39 -2.83 3.21 -3.86
CA CYS A 39 -2.60 3.26 -2.42
C CYS A 39 -3.76 2.55 -1.67
N PRO A 40 -3.48 1.49 -0.89
CA PRO A 40 -4.51 0.69 -0.22
C PRO A 40 -5.07 1.37 1.04
N CYS A 41 -4.59 2.57 1.38
CA CYS A 41 -4.96 3.21 2.64
C CYS A 41 -6.39 3.76 2.61
N ARG A 42 -7.04 3.76 3.79
CA ARG A 42 -8.41 4.29 3.95
C ARG A 42 -8.52 5.79 3.64
N LYS A 43 -7.40 6.53 3.70
CA LYS A 43 -7.35 7.96 3.35
C LYS A 43 -7.45 8.17 1.84
N CYS A 44 -6.67 7.42 1.05
CA CYS A 44 -6.65 7.54 -0.41
C CYS A 44 -7.81 6.78 -1.09
N ARG A 45 -8.43 5.82 -0.40
CA ARG A 45 -9.62 5.06 -0.86
C ARG A 45 -9.44 4.38 -2.22
N ASN A 46 -8.22 3.96 -2.56
CA ASN A 46 -7.88 3.45 -3.89
C ASN A 46 -8.25 4.42 -5.05
N MET A 47 -8.35 5.73 -4.81
CA MET A 47 -8.63 6.69 -5.86
C MET A 47 -7.37 7.00 -6.65
N LYS A 48 -7.50 7.04 -7.97
CA LYS A 48 -6.54 7.64 -8.88
C LYS A 48 -6.93 9.13 -8.99
N PHE A 49 -6.05 10.04 -8.57
CA PHE A 49 -6.21 11.45 -8.92
C PHE A 49 -5.81 11.56 -10.39
N VAL A 50 -6.81 11.81 -11.25
CA VAL A 50 -6.65 11.97 -12.70
C VAL A 50 -6.61 13.45 -13.01
#